data_AF-A0A6A7C5I6-F1
#
_entry.id   AF-A0A6A7C5I6-F1
#
_cell.length_a   1.000
_cell.length_b   1.000
_cell.length_c   1.000
_cell.angle_alpha   90.00
_cell.angle_beta   90.00
_cell.angle_gamma   90.00
#
_symmetry.space_group_name_H-M   'P 1'
#
loop_
_entity.id
_entity.type
_entity.pdbx_description
1 polymer ?
#
loop_
_entity_poly.entity_id
_entity_poly.type
_entity_poly.pdbx_seq_one_letter_code
_entity_poly.pdbx_strand_id
1 'polypeptide(L)'
;MTHSKTEEEIEERVVKMRDGAKEVVRFPCENKTGLVKPMLCFDAQALALSFLPEEDGGRGYTYHHLRRDVYDLAVKTGVEVESRYVVPSAHVTLGRFVDEADFETEGKLDGGKVGCFVEEIERVNEWLKREFWEGRNAMRWVVGDDGPMELRRGTVWYGGGETVSLD
;
A
#
# COMPACT_ATOMS: atom_id res chain seq x y z
N MET A 1 6.96 -6.61 -9.73
CA MET A 1 5.55 -6.61 -10.14
C MET A 1 5.37 -5.54 -11.18
N THR A 2 4.81 -5.88 -12.33
CA THR A 2 4.77 -5.04 -13.54
C THR A 2 3.37 -4.45 -13.77
N HIS A 3 3.23 -3.61 -14.78
CA HIS A 3 1.94 -3.08 -15.22
C HIS A 3 1.92 -2.88 -16.74
N SER A 4 0.73 -2.76 -17.33
CA SER A 4 0.57 -2.42 -18.76
C SER A 4 1.27 -3.40 -19.71
N LYS A 5 1.16 -4.69 -19.41
CA LYS A 5 1.72 -5.81 -20.20
C LYS A 5 0.61 -6.68 -20.77
N THR A 6 0.91 -7.44 -21.81
CA THR A 6 -0.05 -8.41 -22.36
C THR A 6 -0.28 -9.57 -21.39
N GLU A 7 -1.37 -10.30 -21.59
CA GLU A 7 -1.68 -11.49 -20.80
C GLU A 7 -0.57 -12.55 -20.91
N GLU A 8 -0.03 -12.76 -22.11
CA GLU A 8 1.10 -13.67 -22.35
C GLU A 8 2.35 -13.28 -21.55
N GLU A 9 2.74 -12.00 -21.56
CA GLU A 9 3.89 -11.50 -20.79
C GLU A 9 3.68 -11.66 -19.27
N ILE A 10 2.43 -11.50 -18.79
CA ILE A 10 2.08 -11.72 -17.38
C ILE A 10 2.17 -13.21 -17.05
N GLU A 11 1.69 -14.09 -17.91
CA GLU A 11 1.72 -15.53 -17.69
C GLU A 11 3.14 -16.07 -17.60
N GLU A 12 4.02 -15.65 -18.53
CA GLU A 12 5.44 -16.02 -18.49
C GLU A 12 6.10 -15.63 -17.16
N ARG A 13 5.72 -14.48 -16.58
CA ARG A 13 6.23 -14.02 -15.29
C ARG A 13 5.67 -14.83 -14.14
N VAL A 14 4.38 -15.17 -14.16
CA VAL A 14 3.77 -16.05 -13.15
C VAL A 14 4.46 -17.42 -13.15
N VAL A 15 4.73 -17.98 -14.33
CA VAL A 15 5.48 -19.25 -14.47
C VAL A 15 6.87 -19.14 -13.85
N LYS A 16 7.62 -18.06 -14.12
CA LYS A 16 8.94 -17.82 -13.51
C LYS A 16 8.88 -17.74 -11.97
N MET A 17 7.82 -17.14 -11.42
CA MET A 17 7.66 -17.00 -9.97
C MET A 17 7.28 -18.31 -9.28
N ARG A 18 6.74 -19.32 -9.98
CA ARG A 18 6.06 -20.48 -9.38
C ARG A 18 6.87 -21.14 -8.24
N ASP A 19 8.15 -21.40 -8.45
CA ASP A 19 8.98 -22.13 -7.48
C ASP A 19 9.33 -21.29 -6.23
N GLY A 20 9.42 -19.97 -6.37
CA GLY A 20 9.74 -19.04 -5.27
C GLY A 20 8.52 -18.34 -4.65
N ALA A 21 7.36 -18.37 -5.31
CA ALA A 21 6.21 -17.55 -4.95
C ALA A 21 5.71 -17.82 -3.52
N LYS A 22 5.73 -19.08 -3.07
CA LYS A 22 5.37 -19.46 -1.68
C LYS A 22 6.25 -18.77 -0.64
N GLU A 23 7.56 -18.71 -0.90
CA GLU A 23 8.52 -18.03 -0.02
C GLU A 23 8.26 -16.53 -0.03
N VAL A 24 8.12 -15.92 -1.22
CA VAL A 24 7.85 -14.48 -1.35
C VAL A 24 6.62 -14.07 -0.55
N VAL A 25 5.49 -14.78 -0.72
CA VAL A 25 4.23 -14.37 -0.07
C VAL A 25 4.20 -14.63 1.43
N ARG A 26 4.94 -15.64 1.92
CA ARG A 26 5.01 -15.97 3.35
C ARG A 26 6.07 -15.19 4.10
N PHE A 27 7.04 -14.59 3.39
CA PHE A 27 8.14 -13.88 4.02
C PHE A 27 7.71 -12.85 5.07
N PRO A 28 6.65 -12.04 4.88
CA PRO A 28 6.17 -11.13 5.92
C PRO A 28 5.61 -11.81 7.18
N CYS A 29 5.07 -13.04 7.07
CA CYS A 29 4.58 -13.79 8.23
C CYS A 29 5.73 -14.20 9.17
N GLU A 30 6.91 -14.42 8.61
CA GLU A 30 8.12 -14.81 9.33
C GLU A 30 8.98 -13.61 9.75
N ASN A 31 8.87 -12.49 9.02
CA ASN A 31 9.63 -11.25 9.22
C ASN A 31 8.68 -10.07 9.47
N LYS A 32 7.83 -10.23 10.48
CA LYS A 32 6.79 -9.26 10.81
C LYS A 32 7.38 -7.88 11.12
N THR A 33 6.76 -6.84 10.57
CA THR A 33 7.14 -5.45 10.84
C THR A 33 5.91 -4.64 11.23
N GLY A 34 6.10 -3.71 12.16
CA GLY A 34 5.05 -2.79 12.59
C GLY A 34 4.95 -1.57 11.70
N LEU A 35 3.72 -1.09 11.54
CA LEU A 35 3.34 0.17 10.94
C LEU A 35 2.49 0.93 11.96
N VAL A 36 2.84 2.17 12.24
CA VAL A 36 2.27 2.98 13.33
C VAL A 36 1.94 4.38 12.84
N LYS A 37 1.36 5.20 13.73
CA LYS A 37 1.10 6.62 13.51
C LYS A 37 0.31 6.87 12.21
N PRO A 38 -0.93 6.35 12.12
CA PRO A 38 -1.76 6.52 10.95
C PRO A 38 -2.02 8.02 10.68
N MET A 39 -2.04 8.39 9.40
CA MET A 39 -2.39 9.71 8.91
C MET A 39 -3.22 9.62 7.65
N LEU A 40 -4.26 10.43 7.57
CA LEU A 40 -5.05 10.62 6.37
C LEU A 40 -4.31 11.55 5.41
N CYS A 41 -4.02 11.04 4.21
CA CYS A 41 -3.35 11.74 3.14
C CYS A 41 -4.23 11.71 1.88
N PHE A 42 -4.12 12.72 1.04
CA PHE A 42 -4.77 12.73 -0.27
C PHE A 42 -3.85 13.35 -1.33
N ASP A 43 -4.13 13.00 -2.58
CA ASP A 43 -3.57 13.65 -3.76
C ASP A 43 -4.68 13.92 -4.78
N ALA A 44 -4.34 14.27 -6.02
CA ALA A 44 -5.32 14.53 -7.07
C ALA A 44 -6.12 13.29 -7.51
N GLN A 45 -5.83 12.09 -7.00
CA GLN A 45 -6.42 10.83 -7.45
C GLN A 45 -7.14 10.07 -6.33
N ALA A 46 -6.70 10.22 -5.07
CA ALA A 46 -7.18 9.36 -4.00
C ALA A 46 -7.08 9.99 -2.61
N LEU A 47 -7.82 9.36 -1.70
CA LEU A 47 -7.69 9.48 -0.26
C LEU A 47 -7.13 8.17 0.30
N ALA A 48 -6.12 8.24 1.17
CA ALA A 48 -5.47 7.06 1.74
C ALA A 48 -5.06 7.27 3.19
N LEU A 49 -5.17 6.21 3.99
CA LEU A 49 -4.59 6.15 5.34
C LEU A 49 -3.15 5.64 5.24
N SER A 50 -2.19 6.50 5.51
CA SER A 50 -0.75 6.21 5.46
C SER A 50 -0.18 5.91 6.84
N PHE A 51 0.88 5.11 6.89
CA PHE A 51 1.54 4.70 8.14
C PHE A 51 3.05 4.92 8.07
N LEU A 52 3.65 5.13 9.23
CA LEU A 52 5.10 5.17 9.39
C LEU A 52 5.62 3.78 9.79
N PRO A 53 6.80 3.36 9.31
CA PRO A 53 7.49 2.19 9.84
C PRO A 53 7.72 2.34 11.34
N GLU A 54 7.35 1.30 12.10
CA GLU A 54 7.74 1.20 13.50
C GLU A 54 9.26 0.98 13.59
N GLU A 55 9.91 1.72 14.48
CA GLU A 55 11.29 1.42 14.87
C GLU A 55 11.26 0.21 15.80
N ASP A 56 11.72 -0.95 15.33
CA ASP A 56 11.68 -2.22 16.08
C ASP A 56 12.71 -2.27 17.22
N GLY A 57 12.55 -1.42 18.24
CA GLY A 57 13.08 -1.59 19.61
C GLY A 57 14.56 -1.96 19.81
N GLY A 58 15.41 -1.88 18.79
CA GLY A 58 16.82 -2.30 18.81
C GLY A 58 17.23 -3.39 17.80
N ARG A 59 16.32 -4.03 17.05
CA ARG A 59 16.69 -4.96 15.95
C ARG A 59 17.04 -4.26 14.65
N GLY A 60 16.60 -3.01 14.49
CA GLY A 60 16.83 -2.21 13.29
C GLY A 60 16.11 -2.70 12.03
N TYR A 61 15.29 -3.76 12.12
CA TYR A 61 14.50 -4.27 11.00
C TYR A 61 13.16 -3.53 10.95
N THR A 62 12.82 -2.96 9.80
CA THR A 62 11.64 -2.10 9.63
C THR A 62 10.90 -2.50 8.37
N TYR A 63 9.70 -1.95 8.17
CA TYR A 63 8.93 -2.18 6.94
C TYR A 63 9.71 -1.93 5.65
N HIS A 64 10.68 -1.01 5.64
CA HIS A 64 11.55 -0.79 4.48
C HIS A 64 12.51 -1.97 4.22
N HIS A 65 13.03 -2.58 5.28
CA HIS A 65 13.85 -3.79 5.17
C HIS A 65 13.02 -4.96 4.65
N LEU A 66 11.81 -5.15 5.19
CA LEU A 66 10.86 -6.13 4.69
C LEU A 66 10.60 -5.96 3.19
N ARG A 67 10.33 -4.73 2.72
CA ARG A 67 10.12 -4.46 1.30
C ARG A 67 11.33 -4.78 0.43
N ARG A 68 12.53 -4.43 0.88
CA ARG A 68 13.78 -4.74 0.17
C ARG A 68 13.95 -6.25 0.05
N ASP A 69 13.77 -6.98 1.14
CA ASP A 69 14.01 -8.42 1.16
C ASP A 69 12.94 -9.18 0.33
N VAL A 70 11.68 -8.74 0.38
CA VAL A 70 10.62 -9.23 -0.52
C VAL A 70 10.94 -8.94 -1.98
N TYR A 71 11.49 -7.75 -2.29
CA TYR A 71 11.95 -7.41 -3.63
C TYR A 71 13.07 -8.35 -4.09
N ASP A 72 14.08 -8.57 -3.26
CA ASP A 72 15.21 -9.44 -3.57
C ASP A 72 14.76 -10.89 -3.80
N LEU A 73 13.81 -11.38 -2.99
CA LEU A 73 13.19 -12.69 -3.19
C LEU A 73 12.42 -12.78 -4.50
N ALA A 74 11.64 -11.76 -4.86
CA ALA A 74 10.94 -11.72 -6.13
C ALA A 74 11.92 -11.71 -7.32
N VAL A 75 12.99 -10.91 -7.27
CA VAL A 75 13.99 -10.86 -8.35
C VAL A 75 14.73 -12.19 -8.50
N LYS A 76 14.99 -12.91 -7.40
CA LYS A 76 15.60 -14.25 -7.43
C LYS A 76 14.77 -15.29 -8.20
N THR A 77 13.46 -15.09 -8.35
CA THR A 77 12.63 -15.97 -9.18
C THR A 77 12.75 -15.66 -10.68
N GLY A 78 13.63 -14.73 -11.08
CA GLY A 78 13.85 -14.36 -12.48
C GLY A 78 12.81 -13.39 -13.05
N VAL A 79 11.97 -12.76 -12.20
CA VAL A 79 11.11 -11.67 -12.64
C VAL A 79 11.75 -10.31 -12.42
N GLU A 80 11.56 -9.42 -13.38
CA GLU A 80 11.92 -8.02 -13.21
C GLU A 80 10.83 -7.29 -12.41
N VAL A 81 11.25 -6.57 -11.37
CA VAL A 81 10.36 -5.74 -10.58
C VAL A 81 10.53 -4.29 -11.02
N GLU A 82 9.62 -3.85 -11.88
CA GLU A 82 9.46 -2.45 -12.25
C GLU A 82 8.71 -1.72 -11.13
N SER A 83 9.22 -0.57 -10.68
CA SER A 83 8.49 0.28 -9.72
C SER A 83 7.96 1.52 -10.41
N ARG A 84 6.65 1.78 -10.24
CA ARG A 84 6.02 3.05 -10.64
C ARG A 84 6.13 4.12 -9.56
N TYR A 85 6.34 3.71 -8.30
CA TYR A 85 6.42 4.60 -7.15
C TYR A 85 7.64 4.26 -6.30
N VAL A 86 8.62 5.17 -6.29
CA VAL A 86 9.89 4.97 -5.58
C VAL A 86 9.76 5.29 -4.09
N VAL A 87 8.77 6.10 -3.70
CA VAL A 87 8.57 6.52 -2.30
C VAL A 87 7.98 5.37 -1.49
N PRO A 88 8.65 4.91 -0.42
CA PRO A 88 8.24 3.70 0.27
C PRO A 88 7.18 3.98 1.36
N SER A 89 6.00 4.52 1.02
CA SER A 89 4.90 4.61 1.99
C SER A 89 4.11 3.30 2.07
N ALA A 90 3.68 2.92 3.27
CA ALA A 90 2.62 1.93 3.46
C ALA A 90 1.31 2.69 3.63
N HIS A 91 0.28 2.33 2.86
CA HIS A 91 -1.01 2.98 2.97
C HIS A 91 -2.15 2.05 2.56
N VAL A 92 -3.34 2.35 3.07
CA VAL A 92 -4.60 1.76 2.65
C VAL A 92 -5.37 2.83 1.89
N THR A 93 -5.69 2.59 0.61
CA THR A 93 -6.55 3.50 -0.15
C THR A 93 -7.97 3.42 0.41
N LEU A 94 -8.53 4.57 0.81
CA LEU A 94 -9.88 4.67 1.36
C LEU A 94 -10.90 5.03 0.28
N GLY A 95 -10.49 5.81 -0.72
CA GLY A 95 -11.36 6.27 -1.80
C GLY A 95 -10.58 6.83 -2.98
N ARG A 96 -11.27 6.97 -4.12
CA ARG A 96 -10.77 7.57 -5.36
C ARG A 96 -11.67 8.75 -5.72
N PHE A 97 -11.07 9.84 -6.20
CA PHE A 97 -11.83 10.91 -6.83
C PHE A 97 -12.24 10.47 -8.23
N VAL A 98 -13.52 10.69 -8.58
CA VAL A 98 -14.07 10.34 -9.90
C VAL A 98 -14.01 11.55 -10.83
N ASP A 99 -14.41 12.70 -10.31
CA ASP A 99 -14.37 14.00 -10.96
C ASP A 99 -14.18 15.11 -9.91
N GLU A 100 -14.21 16.37 -10.38
CA GLU A 100 -13.97 17.56 -9.56
C GLU A 100 -15.27 18.25 -9.11
N ALA A 101 -16.45 17.68 -9.40
CA ALA A 101 -17.73 18.37 -9.23
C ALA A 101 -18.00 18.80 -7.78
N ASP A 102 -17.54 18.01 -6.81
CA ASP A 102 -17.64 18.31 -5.38
C ASP A 102 -16.81 19.54 -4.96
N PHE A 103 -15.81 19.92 -5.77
CA PHE A 103 -14.92 21.05 -5.54
C PHE A 103 -15.25 22.26 -6.44
N GLU A 104 -16.31 22.19 -7.24
CA GLU A 104 -16.68 23.25 -8.18
C GLU A 104 -17.91 24.05 -7.74
N THR A 105 -17.94 25.33 -8.09
CA THR A 105 -19.13 26.18 -8.06
C THR A 105 -19.31 26.80 -9.45
N GLU A 106 -20.47 26.57 -10.06
CA GLU A 106 -20.78 27.00 -11.44
C GLU A 106 -19.76 26.51 -12.50
N GLY A 107 -19.25 25.29 -12.33
CA GLY A 107 -18.30 24.67 -13.27
C GLY A 107 -16.88 25.23 -13.20
N LYS A 108 -16.52 25.86 -12.10
CA LYS A 108 -15.16 26.34 -11.82
C LYS A 108 -14.73 25.90 -10.43
N LEU A 109 -13.45 25.57 -10.29
CA LEU A 109 -12.84 25.22 -9.01
C LEU A 109 -13.14 26.30 -7.97
N ASP A 110 -13.74 25.87 -6.86
CA ASP A 110 -14.09 26.69 -5.72
C ASP A 110 -13.07 26.44 -4.60
N GLY A 111 -12.17 27.41 -4.40
CA GLY A 111 -11.15 27.34 -3.37
C GLY A 111 -11.72 27.28 -1.94
N GLY A 112 -12.95 27.76 -1.71
CA GLY A 112 -13.63 27.64 -0.43
C GLY A 112 -14.03 26.18 -0.15
N LYS A 113 -14.56 25.48 -1.15
CA LYS A 113 -14.89 24.05 -1.03
C LYS A 113 -13.64 23.19 -0.81
N VAL A 114 -12.57 23.46 -1.56
CA VAL A 114 -11.27 22.80 -1.33
C VAL A 114 -10.74 23.11 0.07
N GLY A 115 -10.84 24.36 0.53
CA GLY A 115 -10.47 24.76 1.89
C GLY A 115 -11.20 23.96 2.96
N CYS A 116 -12.53 23.89 2.88
CA CYS A 116 -13.35 23.09 3.81
C CYS A 116 -12.93 21.60 3.82
N PHE A 117 -12.61 21.03 2.65
CA PHE A 117 -12.13 19.65 2.58
C PHE A 117 -10.79 19.49 3.28
N VAL A 118 -9.81 20.38 3.02
CA VAL A 118 -8.50 20.34 3.67
C VAL A 118 -8.62 20.50 5.19
N GLU A 119 -9.44 21.42 5.65
CA GLU A 119 -9.70 21.64 7.09
C GLU A 119 -10.27 20.37 7.76
N GLU A 120 -11.17 19.65 7.09
CA GLU A 120 -11.71 18.40 7.63
C GLU A 120 -10.65 17.28 7.65
N ILE A 121 -9.78 17.19 6.63
CA ILE A 121 -8.64 16.27 6.64
C ILE A 121 -7.70 16.57 7.81
N GLU A 122 -7.38 17.84 8.05
CA GLU A 122 -6.54 18.26 9.19
C GLU A 122 -7.19 17.91 10.52
N ARG A 123 -8.49 18.17 10.66
CA ARG A 123 -9.27 17.81 11.85
C ARG A 123 -9.24 16.30 12.12
N VAL A 124 -9.43 15.48 11.09
CA VAL A 124 -9.32 14.01 11.20
C VAL A 124 -7.90 13.62 11.59
N ASN A 125 -6.87 14.25 11.02
CA ASN A 125 -5.48 13.97 11.37
C ASN A 125 -5.15 14.34 12.83
N GLU A 126 -5.66 15.44 13.36
CA GLU A 126 -5.49 15.80 14.77
C GLU A 126 -6.22 14.82 15.70
N TRP A 127 -7.39 14.31 15.29
CA TRP A 127 -8.04 13.20 15.98
C TRP A 127 -7.20 11.92 15.93
N LEU A 128 -6.66 11.56 14.75
CA LEU A 128 -5.82 10.37 14.59
C LEU A 128 -4.57 10.42 15.48
N LYS A 129 -3.90 11.57 15.52
CA LYS A 129 -2.75 11.82 16.39
C LYS A 129 -3.09 11.62 17.85
N ARG A 130 -4.16 12.28 18.31
CA ARG A 130 -4.55 12.23 19.72
C ARG A 130 -4.98 10.84 20.18
N GLU A 131 -5.74 10.12 19.37
CA GLU A 131 -6.35 8.86 19.79
C GLU A 131 -5.49 7.62 19.47
N PHE A 132 -4.70 7.65 18.38
CA PHE A 132 -4.10 6.43 17.82
C PHE A 132 -2.59 6.47 17.62
N TRP A 133 -1.89 7.58 17.91
CA TRP A 133 -0.42 7.56 17.80
C TRP A 133 0.26 6.98 19.03
N GLU A 134 -0.31 7.22 20.21
CA GLU A 134 0.31 6.87 21.50
C GLU A 134 -0.73 6.39 22.51
N GLY A 135 -0.27 5.77 23.60
CA GLY A 135 -1.13 5.29 24.67
C GLY A 135 -1.81 3.95 24.39
N ARG A 136 -2.85 3.62 25.17
CA ARG A 136 -3.50 2.30 25.13
C ARG A 136 -4.25 2.00 23.83
N ASN A 137 -4.64 3.05 23.12
CA ASN A 137 -5.36 2.96 21.85
C ASN A 137 -4.43 3.11 20.65
N ALA A 138 -3.11 3.16 20.85
CA ALA A 138 -2.16 3.33 19.77
C ALA A 138 -2.40 2.27 18.67
N MET A 139 -2.67 2.74 17.46
CA MET A 139 -2.91 1.87 16.32
C MET A 139 -1.58 1.34 15.81
N ARG A 140 -1.49 0.02 15.73
CA ARG A 140 -0.35 -0.70 15.20
C ARG A 140 -0.83 -1.75 14.22
N TRP A 141 -0.43 -1.61 12.96
CA TRP A 141 -0.66 -2.61 11.92
C TRP A 141 0.61 -3.47 11.78
N VAL A 142 0.47 -4.78 11.98
CA VAL A 142 1.57 -5.72 11.84
C VAL A 142 1.47 -6.41 10.49
N VAL A 143 2.42 -6.13 9.60
CA VAL A 143 2.45 -6.74 8.27
C VAL A 143 2.78 -8.23 8.41
N GLY A 144 1.90 -9.09 7.88
CA GLY A 144 2.02 -10.55 7.93
C GLY A 144 1.28 -11.22 9.11
N ASP A 145 0.55 -10.46 9.94
CA ASP A 145 -0.22 -11.02 11.06
C ASP A 145 -1.53 -11.68 10.60
N ASP A 146 -2.20 -11.07 9.61
CA ASP A 146 -3.46 -11.57 9.04
C ASP A 146 -3.28 -12.70 8.01
N GLY A 147 -2.04 -13.07 7.71
CA GLY A 147 -1.69 -14.12 6.75
C GLY A 147 -0.66 -13.72 5.70
N PRO A 148 -0.36 -14.63 4.75
CA PRO A 148 0.57 -14.36 3.66
C PRO A 148 0.03 -13.30 2.68
N MET A 149 0.93 -12.69 1.91
CA MET A 149 0.53 -11.80 0.83
C MET A 149 -0.22 -12.55 -0.28
N GLU A 150 -1.01 -11.82 -1.07
CA GLU A 150 -1.62 -12.37 -2.26
C GLU A 150 -0.78 -12.04 -3.50
N LEU A 151 -0.42 -13.07 -4.28
CA LEU A 151 0.12 -12.89 -5.62
C LEU A 151 -1.06 -12.77 -6.60
N ARG A 152 -1.25 -11.58 -7.17
CA ARG A 152 -2.39 -11.25 -8.05
C ARG A 152 -1.93 -11.06 -9.50
N ARG A 153 -2.74 -11.48 -10.48
CA ARG A 153 -2.52 -11.25 -11.92
C ARG A 153 -3.75 -10.67 -12.63
N GLY A 154 -3.55 -10.11 -13.81
CA GLY A 154 -4.63 -9.56 -14.65
C GLY A 154 -4.95 -8.08 -14.36
N THR A 155 -6.23 -7.72 -14.41
CA THR A 155 -6.73 -6.34 -14.32
C THR A 155 -6.81 -5.78 -12.89
N VAL A 156 -5.81 -6.10 -12.06
CA VAL A 156 -5.77 -5.77 -10.63
C VAL A 156 -5.97 -4.27 -10.35
N TRP A 157 -5.44 -3.42 -11.22
CA TRP A 157 -5.58 -1.96 -11.12
C TRP A 157 -7.00 -1.44 -11.31
N TYR A 158 -7.85 -2.20 -12.00
CA TYR A 158 -9.22 -1.83 -12.32
C TYR A 158 -10.24 -2.52 -11.40
N GLY A 159 -9.76 -3.04 -10.25
CA GLY A 159 -10.59 -3.78 -9.31
C GLY A 159 -10.88 -5.23 -9.73
N GLY A 160 -10.27 -5.71 -10.82
CA GLY A 160 -10.39 -7.07 -11.31
C GLY A 160 -9.19 -7.95 -10.96
N GLY A 161 -8.86 -8.84 -11.90
CA GLY A 161 -7.78 -9.82 -11.75
C GLY A 161 -8.11 -10.97 -10.81
N GLU A 162 -7.18 -11.90 -10.71
CA GLU A 162 -7.33 -13.14 -9.93
C GLU A 162 -6.09 -13.41 -9.08
N THR A 163 -6.30 -14.20 -8.03
CA THR A 163 -5.22 -14.68 -7.15
C THR A 163 -4.59 -15.89 -7.81
N VAL A 164 -3.26 -15.86 -7.97
CA VAL A 164 -2.49 -16.98 -8.51
C VAL A 164 -2.53 -18.12 -7.49
N SER A 165 -3.04 -19.29 -7.90
CA SER A 165 -2.92 -20.50 -7.08
C SER A 165 -1.44 -20.85 -6.93
N LEU A 166 -1.03 -21.05 -5.68
CA LEU A 166 0.32 -21.43 -5.34
C LEU A 166 0.40 -22.92 -5.01
N ASP A 167 -0.59 -23.75 -5.33
CA ASP A 167 -0.60 -25.16 -4.90
C ASP A 167 0.60 -25.97 -5.43
#